data_AF-A0A2V8C6J2-F1
#
_entry.id   AF-A0A2V8C6J2-F1
#
_cell.length_a   1.000
_cell.length_b   1.000
_cell.length_c   1.000
_cell.angle_alpha   90.00
_cell.angle_beta   90.00
_cell.angle_gamma   90.00
#
_symmetry.space_group_name_H-M   'P 1'
#
loop_
_entity.id
_entity.type
_entity.pdbx_description
1 polymer ?
#
loop_
_entity_poly.entity_id
_entity_poly.type
_entity_poly.pdbx_seq_one_letter_code
_entity_poly.pdbx_strand_id
1 'polypeptide(L)'
;AFRNQVTPGFFETYGQRLVSGRAFTGRDRDGAPRVAIVNEAFARQFLDGGNPVGHTVRVARAVTPEGDMEIVGLVSDAVYRRVRDPLPPTLYTPVAQTTAGAATTEYTMSVRAASESPAQLSRSIADAIGGVNRDLTLTFGPLAEQVNASLTQERLVAML
;
A
#
# COMPACT_ATOMS: atom_id res chain seq x y z
N ALA A 1 -6.02 -11.61 -6.88
CA ALA A 1 -5.91 -10.54 -5.87
C ALA A 1 -4.52 -9.93 -5.94
N PHE A 2 -4.40 -8.62 -5.79
CA PHE A 2 -3.11 -7.92 -5.66
C PHE A 2 -2.61 -8.04 -4.23
N ARG A 3 -1.28 -8.05 -4.05
CA ARG A 3 -0.66 -8.02 -2.73
C ARG A 3 0.24 -6.81 -2.62
N ASN A 4 0.02 -5.99 -1.60
CA ASN A 4 0.83 -4.80 -1.33
C ASN A 4 1.43 -4.86 0.07
N GLN A 5 2.72 -4.54 0.19
CA GLN A 5 3.39 -4.46 1.48
C GLN A 5 3.43 -3.01 1.94
N VAL A 6 2.89 -2.75 3.12
CA VAL A 6 2.71 -1.36 3.59
C VAL A 6 3.20 -1.17 5.02
N THR A 7 3.58 0.06 5.33
CA THR A 7 3.95 0.48 6.68
C THR A 7 2.72 0.94 7.47
N PRO A 8 2.81 0.98 8.82
CA PRO A 8 1.83 1.71 9.62
C PRO A 8 1.65 3.16 9.10
N GLY A 9 0.40 3.64 9.07
CA GLY A 9 0.06 4.98 8.55
C GLY A 9 -0.15 5.07 7.03
N PHE A 10 0.06 3.98 6.28
CA PHE A 10 -0.15 3.96 4.82
C PHE A 10 -1.57 4.41 4.42
N PHE A 11 -2.60 3.79 5.00
CA PHE A 11 -3.99 4.06 4.60
C PHE A 11 -4.39 5.52 4.85
N GLU A 12 -3.97 6.09 5.98
CA GLU A 12 -4.16 7.52 6.29
C GLU A 12 -3.42 8.42 5.30
N THR A 13 -2.17 8.06 4.99
CA THR A 13 -1.34 8.78 4.02
C THR A 13 -2.00 8.84 2.64
N TYR A 14 -2.67 7.77 2.23
CA TYR A 14 -3.39 7.71 0.94
C TYR A 14 -4.88 8.09 1.04
N GLY A 15 -5.39 8.44 2.23
CA GLY A 15 -6.79 8.80 2.44
C GLY A 15 -7.77 7.63 2.29
N GLN A 16 -7.28 6.40 2.38
CA GLN A 16 -8.09 5.19 2.32
C GLN A 16 -8.71 4.95 3.70
N ARG A 17 -10.04 4.86 3.75
CA ARG A 17 -10.80 4.82 5.00
C ARG A 17 -10.80 3.41 5.58
N LEU A 18 -10.56 3.28 6.88
CA LEU A 18 -10.80 2.05 7.61
C LEU A 18 -12.32 1.84 7.79
N VAL A 19 -12.83 0.72 7.29
CA VAL A 19 -14.25 0.36 7.33
C VAL A 19 -14.56 -0.48 8.56
N SER A 20 -13.71 -1.45 8.88
CA SER A 20 -13.83 -2.27 10.09
C SER A 20 -12.45 -2.76 10.58
N GLY A 21 -12.38 -3.17 11.85
CA GLY A 21 -11.16 -3.70 12.46
C GLY A 21 -10.15 -2.61 12.81
N ARG A 22 -8.87 -2.86 12.54
CA ARG A 22 -7.75 -1.97 12.88
C ARG A 22 -6.75 -1.83 11.73
N ALA A 23 -6.02 -0.72 11.72
CA ALA A 23 -4.84 -0.54 10.88
C ALA A 23 -3.61 -1.29 11.46
N PHE A 24 -2.56 -1.41 10.65
CA PHE A 24 -1.27 -1.91 11.12
C PHE A 24 -0.62 -0.96 12.12
N THR A 25 0.10 -1.54 13.07
CA THR A 25 0.83 -0.84 14.12
C THR A 25 2.25 -1.39 14.25
N GLY A 26 3.10 -0.75 15.04
CA GLY A 26 4.46 -1.26 15.33
C GLY A 26 4.50 -2.63 16.03
N ARG A 27 3.36 -3.16 16.48
CA ARG A 27 3.26 -4.51 17.06
C ARG A 27 3.19 -5.61 16.00
N ASP A 28 2.81 -5.27 14.78
CA ASP A 28 2.68 -6.18 13.65
C ASP A 28 4.04 -6.39 12.97
N ARG A 29 4.98 -6.95 13.74
CA ARG A 29 6.39 -7.14 13.38
C ARG A 29 6.75 -8.62 13.24
N ASP A 30 7.97 -8.88 12.77
CA ASP A 30 8.51 -10.24 12.73
C ASP A 30 8.47 -10.90 14.12
N GLY A 31 8.15 -12.20 14.12
CA GLY A 31 7.89 -13.01 15.31
C GLY A 31 6.51 -12.79 15.97
N ALA A 32 5.70 -11.82 15.54
CA ALA A 32 4.30 -11.67 15.96
C ALA A 32 3.36 -12.53 15.08
N PRO A 33 2.11 -12.78 15.51
CA PRO A 33 1.10 -13.41 14.65
C PRO A 33 0.98 -12.67 13.30
N ARG A 34 0.91 -13.42 12.21
CA ARG A 34 0.84 -12.82 10.87
C ARG A 34 -0.54 -12.24 10.65
N VAL A 35 -0.58 -11.02 10.15
CA VAL A 35 -1.82 -10.28 9.95
C VAL A 35 -1.90 -9.67 8.56
N ALA A 36 -3.12 -9.48 8.09
CA ALA A 36 -3.41 -8.83 6.83
C ALA A 36 -4.57 -7.84 6.95
N ILE A 37 -4.64 -6.91 6.02
CA ILE A 37 -5.78 -6.01 5.82
C ILE A 37 -6.25 -6.21 4.38
N VAL A 38 -7.54 -6.09 4.11
CA VAL A 38 -8.10 -6.26 2.75
C VAL A 38 -8.99 -5.08 2.39
N ASN A 39 -9.24 -4.86 1.09
CA ASN A 39 -10.22 -3.87 0.65
C ASN A 39 -11.63 -4.45 0.44
N GLU A 40 -12.62 -3.57 0.24
CA GLU A 40 -14.00 -3.96 -0.03
C GLU A 40 -14.14 -4.85 -1.27
N ALA A 41 -13.34 -4.64 -2.33
CA ALA A 41 -13.32 -5.51 -3.49
C ALA A 41 -12.89 -6.95 -3.17
N PHE A 42 -11.96 -7.13 -2.23
CA PHE A 42 -11.58 -8.45 -1.72
C PHE A 42 -12.74 -9.09 -0.96
N ALA A 43 -13.37 -8.36 -0.05
CA ALA A 43 -14.51 -8.88 0.71
C ALA A 43 -15.66 -9.29 -0.23
N ARG A 44 -15.97 -8.47 -1.26
CA ARG A 44 -16.97 -8.82 -2.28
C ARG A 44 -16.64 -10.08 -3.04
N GLN A 45 -15.38 -10.27 -3.44
CA GLN A 45 -14.99 -11.42 -4.26
C GLN A 45 -14.89 -12.72 -3.46
N PHE A 46 -14.38 -12.68 -2.24
CA PHE A 46 -14.01 -13.89 -1.50
C PHE A 46 -14.94 -14.22 -0.34
N LEU A 47 -15.82 -13.29 0.05
CA LEU A 47 -16.69 -13.41 1.22
C LEU A 47 -18.11 -12.90 0.93
N ASP A 48 -18.49 -12.79 -0.34
CA ASP A 48 -19.80 -12.26 -0.79
C ASP A 48 -20.17 -10.91 -0.15
N GLY A 49 -19.16 -10.07 0.13
CA GLY A 49 -19.32 -8.76 0.75
C GLY A 49 -19.42 -8.78 2.28
N GLY A 50 -19.28 -9.94 2.91
CA GLY A 50 -19.23 -10.09 4.36
C GLY A 50 -18.03 -9.42 5.01
N ASN A 51 -18.12 -9.17 6.33
CA ASN A 51 -17.03 -8.56 7.09
C ASN A 51 -15.84 -9.55 7.18
N PRO A 52 -14.66 -9.20 6.63
CA PRO A 52 -13.54 -10.12 6.58
C PRO A 52 -12.75 -10.21 7.89
N VAL A 53 -12.96 -9.27 8.83
CA VAL A 53 -12.18 -9.24 10.08
C VAL A 53 -12.37 -10.53 10.88
N GLY A 54 -11.26 -11.11 11.33
CA GLY A 54 -11.19 -12.39 12.05
C GLY A 54 -11.14 -13.62 11.14
N HIS A 55 -11.30 -13.47 9.82
CA HIS A 55 -11.08 -14.57 8.88
C HIS A 55 -9.59 -14.77 8.64
N THR A 56 -9.21 -16.01 8.30
CA THR A 56 -7.83 -16.35 7.97
C THR A 56 -7.67 -16.50 6.47
N VAL A 57 -6.62 -15.91 5.92
CA VAL A 57 -6.20 -16.05 4.53
C VAL A 57 -4.85 -16.76 4.48
N ARG A 58 -4.74 -17.70 3.54
CA ARG A 58 -3.50 -18.41 3.23
C ARG A 58 -3.02 -17.98 1.85
N VAL A 59 -1.84 -17.37 1.78
CA VAL A 59 -1.21 -16.99 0.50
C VAL A 59 -0.31 -18.12 0.06
N ALA A 60 -0.73 -18.83 -0.99
CA ALA A 60 0.09 -19.84 -1.64
C ALA A 60 1.24 -19.14 -2.40
N ARG A 61 2.49 -19.44 -2.03
CA ARG A 61 3.69 -19.09 -2.80
C ARG A 61 4.29 -20.36 -3.39
N ALA A 62 4.85 -20.25 -4.60
CA ALA A 62 5.40 -21.37 -5.35
C ALA A 62 6.60 -22.07 -4.67
N VAL A 63 7.26 -21.40 -3.72
CA VAL A 63 8.50 -21.89 -3.10
C VAL A 63 8.33 -22.24 -1.61
N THR A 64 7.47 -21.53 -0.89
CA THR A 64 7.13 -21.83 0.52
C THR A 64 5.81 -21.15 0.89
N PRO A 65 4.84 -21.86 1.48
CA PRO A 65 3.64 -21.23 2.03
C PRO A 65 4.01 -20.24 3.14
N GLU A 66 3.51 -19.02 3.08
CA GLU A 66 3.81 -17.97 4.08
C GLU A 66 3.04 -18.14 5.40
N GLY A 67 2.33 -19.26 5.56
CA GLY A 67 1.48 -19.54 6.71
C GLY A 67 0.15 -18.81 6.67
N ASP A 68 -0.58 -18.96 7.78
CA ASP A 68 -1.90 -18.37 7.98
C ASP A 68 -1.78 -16.92 8.42
N MET A 69 -2.59 -16.05 7.82
CA MET A 69 -2.68 -14.64 8.16
C MET A 69 -4.10 -14.29 8.58
N GLU A 70 -4.26 -13.74 9.77
CA GLU A 70 -5.55 -13.22 10.23
C GLU A 70 -5.83 -11.87 9.57
N ILE A 71 -7.02 -11.71 9.01
CA ILE A 71 -7.48 -10.41 8.52
C ILE A 71 -7.91 -9.56 9.72
N VAL A 72 -7.16 -8.51 10.01
CA VAL A 72 -7.40 -7.61 11.15
C VAL A 72 -8.10 -6.31 10.78
N GLY A 73 -8.30 -6.06 9.48
CA GLY A 73 -8.96 -4.84 9.02
C GLY A 73 -9.53 -4.93 7.61
N LEU A 74 -10.57 -4.12 7.39
CA LEU A 74 -11.17 -3.84 6.09
C LEU A 74 -11.00 -2.35 5.79
N VAL A 75 -10.55 -2.02 4.60
CA VAL A 75 -10.39 -0.63 4.11
C VAL A 75 -11.21 -0.38 2.85
N SER A 76 -11.56 0.87 2.59
CA SER A 76 -12.27 1.26 1.37
C SER A 76 -11.46 0.90 0.13
N ASP A 77 -12.12 0.74 -1.00
CA ASP A 77 -11.41 0.56 -2.27
C ASP A 77 -10.56 1.79 -2.65
N ALA A 78 -9.47 1.57 -3.38
CA ALA A 78 -8.59 2.61 -3.88
C ALA A 78 -8.28 2.37 -5.36
N VAL A 79 -8.24 3.46 -6.14
CA VAL A 79 -7.86 3.43 -7.55
C VAL A 79 -6.33 3.36 -7.65
N TYR A 80 -5.80 2.25 -8.16
CA TYR A 80 -4.35 2.00 -8.20
C TYR A 80 -3.67 2.39 -9.52
N ARG A 81 -4.38 2.37 -10.65
CA ARG A 81 -3.78 2.62 -11.99
C ARG A 81 -4.55 3.62 -12.84
N ARG A 82 -5.84 3.37 -13.05
CA ARG A 82 -6.73 4.25 -13.83
C ARG A 82 -8.10 4.30 -13.17
N VAL A 83 -8.78 5.44 -13.26
CA VAL A 83 -10.12 5.65 -12.68
C VAL A 83 -11.16 4.66 -13.23
N ARG A 84 -10.94 4.16 -14.45
CA ARG A 84 -11.81 3.19 -15.13
C ARG A 84 -11.42 1.72 -14.89
N ASP A 85 -10.27 1.45 -14.29
CA ASP A 85 -9.88 0.08 -14.00
C ASP A 85 -10.79 -0.49 -12.91
N PRO A 86 -11.22 -1.76 -13.01
CA PRO A 86 -11.94 -2.41 -11.93
C PRO A 86 -11.08 -2.39 -10.66
N LEU A 87 -11.68 -1.97 -9.54
CA LEU A 87 -11.01 -1.87 -8.25
C LEU A 87 -10.51 -3.26 -7.84
N PRO A 88 -9.19 -3.50 -7.84
CA PRO A 88 -8.68 -4.85 -7.67
C PRO A 88 -8.92 -5.33 -6.23
N PRO A 89 -9.36 -6.59 -6.04
CA PRO A 89 -9.25 -7.28 -4.76
C PRO A 89 -7.80 -7.23 -4.29
N THR A 90 -7.55 -6.59 -3.14
CA THR A 90 -6.21 -6.27 -2.65
C THR A 90 -6.04 -6.76 -1.22
N LEU A 91 -4.93 -7.47 -1.00
CA LEU A 91 -4.43 -7.91 0.29
C LEU A 91 -3.22 -7.06 0.67
N TYR A 92 -3.25 -6.44 1.83
CA TYR A 92 -2.17 -5.66 2.41
C TYR A 92 -1.51 -6.47 3.52
N THR A 93 -0.17 -6.47 3.56
CA THR A 93 0.60 -7.10 4.64
C THR A 93 1.62 -6.11 5.22
N PRO A 94 1.96 -6.19 6.51
CA PRO A 94 2.91 -5.27 7.11
C PRO A 94 4.33 -5.57 6.60
N VAL A 95 5.05 -4.53 6.15
CA VAL A 95 6.45 -4.66 5.67
C VAL A 95 7.34 -5.33 6.72
N ALA A 96 7.09 -5.06 8.01
CA ALA A 96 7.84 -5.61 9.14
C ALA A 96 7.68 -7.13 9.33
N GLN A 97 6.76 -7.81 8.62
CA GLN A 97 6.61 -9.27 8.62
C GLN A 97 7.11 -9.92 7.31
N THR A 98 7.79 -9.14 6.46
CA THR A 98 8.37 -9.65 5.21
C THR A 98 9.50 -10.62 5.53
N THR A 99 9.38 -11.85 5.06
CA THR A 99 10.40 -12.89 5.27
C THR A 99 11.74 -12.45 4.71
N ALA A 100 12.79 -12.52 5.53
CA ALA A 100 14.17 -12.31 5.12
C ALA A 100 14.51 -13.24 3.94
N GLY A 101 14.84 -12.67 2.77
CA GLY A 101 15.13 -13.41 1.55
C GLY A 101 14.38 -12.90 0.31
N ALA A 102 13.31 -12.13 0.48
CA ALA A 102 12.80 -11.30 -0.61
C ALA A 102 13.76 -10.12 -0.80
N ALA A 103 14.63 -10.19 -1.82
CA ALA A 103 15.48 -9.08 -2.22
C ALA A 103 14.58 -7.93 -2.74
N THR A 104 14.07 -7.11 -1.83
CA THR A 104 13.34 -5.89 -2.17
C THR A 104 14.38 -4.83 -2.51
N THR A 105 14.63 -4.66 -3.81
CA THR A 105 15.58 -3.68 -4.33
C THR A 105 14.98 -2.26 -4.39
N GLU A 106 13.66 -2.15 -4.28
CA GLU A 106 12.92 -0.89 -4.45
C GLU A 106 11.93 -0.67 -3.31
N TYR A 107 12.02 0.49 -2.65
CA TYR A 107 11.06 0.93 -1.64
C TYR A 107 10.41 2.23 -2.10
N THR A 108 9.08 2.22 -2.20
CA THR A 108 8.32 3.45 -2.46
C THR A 108 7.95 4.09 -1.12
N MET A 109 8.51 5.26 -0.84
CA MET A 109 8.11 6.08 0.29
C MET A 109 7.10 7.13 -0.17
N SER A 110 6.04 7.34 0.60
CA SER A 110 5.06 8.40 0.36
C SER A 110 4.88 9.24 1.60
N VAL A 111 4.87 10.56 1.41
CA VAL A 111 4.83 11.53 2.49
C VAL A 111 3.72 12.54 2.20
N ARG A 112 2.87 12.78 3.19
CA ARG A 112 1.81 13.79 3.12
C ARG A 112 2.31 15.07 3.81
N ALA A 113 2.43 16.16 3.06
CA ALA A 113 2.77 17.47 3.61
C ALA A 113 1.56 18.10 4.33
N ALA A 114 1.76 18.63 5.54
CA ALA A 114 0.69 19.31 6.29
C ALA A 114 0.48 20.77 5.85
N SER A 115 1.54 21.48 5.44
CA SER A 115 1.47 22.92 5.11
C SER A 115 2.63 23.47 4.27
N GLU A 116 3.70 22.69 4.05
CA GLU A 116 4.87 23.15 3.29
C GLU A 116 4.71 22.95 1.79
N SER A 117 5.43 23.74 0.99
CA SER A 117 5.52 23.49 -0.44
C SER A 117 6.15 22.11 -0.69
N PRO A 118 5.60 21.25 -1.57
CA PRO A 118 6.16 19.91 -1.85
C PRO A 118 7.66 19.91 -2.19
N ALA A 119 8.16 21.01 -2.77
CA ALA A 119 9.56 21.20 -3.13
C ALA A 119 10.50 21.52 -1.95
N GLN A 120 10.00 22.07 -0.85
CA GLN A 120 10.78 22.25 0.38
C GLN A 120 10.87 20.93 1.16
N LEU A 121 9.78 20.16 1.16
CA LEU A 121 9.74 18.85 1.79
C LEU A 121 10.66 17.85 1.08
N SER A 122 10.73 17.86 -0.25
CA SER A 122 11.62 16.96 -1.02
C SER A 122 13.10 17.17 -0.69
N ARG A 123 13.55 18.43 -0.56
CA ARG A 123 14.92 18.75 -0.13
C ARG A 123 15.23 18.23 1.27
N SER A 124 14.35 18.53 2.23
CA SER A 124 14.53 18.07 3.62
C SER A 124 14.59 16.54 3.74
N ILE A 125 13.76 15.83 2.95
CA ILE A 125 13.80 14.36 2.87
C ILE A 125 15.11 13.87 2.24
N ALA A 126 15.54 14.48 1.13
CA ALA A 126 16.79 14.10 0.46
C ALA A 126 18.00 14.27 1.37
N ASP A 127 18.07 15.37 2.12
CA ASP A 127 19.14 15.64 3.09
C ASP A 127 19.14 14.61 4.24
N ALA A 128 17.96 14.29 4.78
CA ALA A 128 17.83 13.28 5.84
C ALA A 128 18.26 11.89 5.36
N ILE A 129 17.86 11.47 4.15
CA ILE A 129 18.26 10.18 3.58
C ILE A 129 19.76 10.18 3.27
N GLY A 130 20.30 11.25 2.70
CA GLY A 130 21.73 11.41 2.43
C GLY A 130 22.60 11.42 3.68
N GLY A 131 22.02 11.74 4.85
CA GLY A 131 22.66 11.57 6.15
C GLY A 131 22.80 10.10 6.59
N VAL A 132 21.94 9.21 6.10
CA VAL A 132 21.96 7.77 6.41
C VAL A 132 22.78 6.99 5.38
N ASN A 133 22.51 7.19 4.09
CA ASN A 133 23.22 6.53 2.99
C ASN A 133 23.24 7.42 1.75
N ARG A 134 24.44 7.79 1.30
CA ARG A 134 24.66 8.69 0.15
C ARG A 134 24.60 8.00 -1.21
N ASP A 135 24.62 6.67 -1.24
CA ASP A 135 24.64 5.90 -2.49
C ASP A 135 23.22 5.61 -3.03
N LEU A 136 22.18 6.12 -2.35
CA LEU A 136 20.78 5.93 -2.75
C LEU A 136 20.39 6.90 -3.86
N THR A 137 19.93 6.36 -4.99
CA THR A 137 19.28 7.13 -6.05
C THR A 137 17.86 7.47 -5.62
N LEU A 138 17.52 8.75 -5.56
CA LEU A 138 16.19 9.23 -5.16
C LEU A 138 15.44 9.82 -6.35
N THR A 139 14.22 9.35 -6.57
CA THR A 139 13.27 9.94 -7.51
C THR A 139 12.11 10.55 -6.74
N PHE A 140 11.83 11.83 -6.97
CA PHE A 140 10.71 12.54 -6.35
C PHE A 140 9.64 12.83 -7.40
N GLY A 141 8.39 12.51 -7.08
CA GLY A 141 7.24 12.81 -7.93
C GLY A 141 6.02 13.15 -7.07
N PRO A 142 5.38 14.32 -7.25
CA PRO A 142 4.10 14.61 -6.61
C PRO A 142 3.04 13.61 -7.07
N LEU A 143 2.29 13.02 -6.14
CA LEU A 143 1.18 12.13 -6.48
C LEU A 143 0.15 12.84 -7.38
N ALA A 144 -0.06 14.15 -7.19
CA ALA A 144 -0.92 14.96 -8.03
C ALA A 144 -0.46 15.00 -9.50
N GLU A 145 0.85 15.01 -9.74
CA GLU A 145 1.41 14.97 -11.09
C GLU A 145 1.21 13.59 -11.72
N GLN A 146 1.40 12.52 -10.94
CA GLN A 146 1.13 11.15 -11.38
C GLN A 146 -0.35 10.92 -11.72
N VAL A 147 -1.27 11.49 -10.92
CA VAL A 147 -2.70 11.46 -11.18
C VAL A 147 -3.04 12.31 -12.43
N ASN A 148 -2.50 13.52 -12.55
CA ASN A 148 -2.75 14.39 -13.71
C ASN A 148 -2.21 13.81 -15.02
N ALA A 149 -1.04 13.17 -15.00
CA ALA A 149 -0.48 12.46 -16.15
C ALA A 149 -1.40 11.31 -16.58
N SER A 150 -1.94 10.54 -15.62
CA SER A 150 -2.90 9.47 -15.89
C SER A 150 -4.21 10.01 -16.50
N LEU A 151 -4.71 11.14 -16.01
CA LEU A 151 -5.92 11.79 -16.55
C LEU A 151 -5.72 12.44 -17.94
N THR A 152 -4.52 12.96 -18.22
CA THR A 152 -4.20 13.58 -19.51
C THR A 152 -4.10 12.54 -20.62
N GLN A 153 -3.52 11.36 -20.32
CA GLN A 153 -3.47 10.24 -21.25
C GLN A 153 -4.88 9.73 -21.62
N GLU A 154 -5.82 9.72 -20.68
CA GLU A 154 -7.22 9.33 -20.92
C GLU A 154 -7.98 10.32 -21.81
N ARG A 155 -7.70 11.63 -21.70
CA ARG A 155 -8.36 12.66 -22.53
C ARG A 155 -7.96 12.58 -24.00
N LEU A 156 -6.72 12.19 -24.29
CA LEU A 156 -6.24 12.02 -25.67
C LEU A 156 -6.87 10.81 -26.36
N VAL A 157 -7.19 9.73 -25.63
CA VAL A 157 -7.87 8.54 -26.17
C VAL A 157 -9.36 8.80 -26.42
N ALA A 158 -10.00 9.68 -25.64
CA ALA A 158 -11.42 10.01 -25.80
C ALA A 158 -11.72 10.99 -26.95
N MET A 159 -10.69 11.54 -27.61
CA MET A 159 -10.83 12.47 -28.75
C MET A 159 -10.51 11.83 -30.11
N LEU A 160 -10.28 10.51 -30.15
CA LEU A 160 -10.10 9.70 -31.36
C LEU A 160 -11.37 8.86 -31.62
#